data_AF-A0A846G0U3-F1
#
_entry.id   AF-A0A846G0U3-F1
#
_cell.length_a   1.000
_cell.length_b   1.000
_cell.length_c   1.000
_cell.angle_alpha   90.00
_cell.angle_beta   90.00
_cell.angle_gamma   90.00
#
_symmetry.space_group_name_H-M   'P 1'
#
loop_
_entity.id
_entity.type
_entity.pdbx_description
1 polymer ?
#
loop_
_entity_poly.entity_id
_entity_poly.type
_entity_poly.pdbx_seq_one_letter_code
_entity_poly.pdbx_strand_id
1 'polypeptide(L)'
;MSITQSGVVTVGNQNGTTFSKEVTITFPQPFPTTPVVVANTLQQPNLPPIPDAFAVSIIEVNTKTAVARVYRVDIGPQPPGGWAQNLQLAWIAHS
;
A
#
# COMPACT_ATOMS: atom_id res chain seq x y z
N MET A 1 26.96 -0.88 -3.93
CA MET A 1 26.35 -2.22 -3.93
C MET A 1 24.87 -2.02 -4.09
N SER A 2 24.26 -2.66 -5.07
CA SER A 2 22.81 -2.53 -5.30
C SER A 2 22.06 -3.69 -4.67
N ILE A 3 20.93 -3.39 -4.03
CA ILE A 3 20.11 -4.35 -3.31
C ILE A 3 18.66 -4.18 -3.78
N THR A 4 17.96 -5.30 -3.97
CA THR A 4 16.51 -5.31 -4.20
C THR A 4 15.85 -6.04 -3.05
N GLN A 5 14.80 -5.45 -2.49
CA GLN A 5 13.93 -6.09 -1.51
C GLN A 5 12.48 -5.98 -2.00
N SER A 6 11.64 -6.96 -1.68
CA SER A 6 10.23 -6.96 -2.07
C SER A 6 9.40 -7.68 -1.02
N GLY A 7 8.11 -7.39 -0.98
CA GLY A 7 7.21 -8.07 -0.07
C GLY A 7 5.76 -7.66 -0.27
N VAL A 8 4.93 -8.19 0.61
CA VAL A 8 3.52 -7.82 0.72
C VAL A 8 3.27 -7.36 2.16
N VAL A 9 2.63 -6.22 2.33
CA VAL A 9 2.18 -5.71 3.63
C VAL A 9 0.66 -5.62 3.65
N THR A 10 0.06 -5.91 4.80
CA THR A 10 -1.37 -5.75 5.00
C THR A 10 -1.69 -4.27 5.17
N VAL A 11 -2.52 -3.72 4.29
CA VAL A 11 -3.12 -2.38 4.46
C VAL A 11 -4.26 -2.47 5.47
N GLY A 12 -5.00 -3.58 5.46
CA GLY A 12 -6.10 -3.81 6.39
C GLY A 12 -7.45 -3.56 5.74
N ASN A 13 -8.51 -3.82 6.51
CA ASN A 13 -9.82 -3.28 6.21
C ASN A 13 -9.89 -1.79 6.57
N GLN A 14 -10.79 -1.06 5.92
CA GLN A 14 -11.17 0.32 6.25
C GLN A 14 -12.68 0.35 6.43
N ASN A 15 -13.14 0.21 7.68
CA ASN A 15 -14.54 0.40 8.04
C ASN A 15 -14.69 1.84 8.54
N GLY A 16 -15.07 2.80 7.69
CA GLY A 16 -15.19 4.18 8.15
C GLY A 16 -15.42 5.22 7.06
N THR A 17 -15.35 6.48 7.48
CA THR A 17 -15.66 7.66 6.67
C THR A 17 -14.46 8.24 5.90
N THR A 18 -13.32 7.55 5.91
CA THR A 18 -12.10 8.02 5.24
C THR A 18 -11.75 7.13 4.05
N PHE A 19 -11.47 7.78 2.93
CA PHE A 19 -11.11 7.16 1.66
C PHE A 19 -9.65 6.72 1.59
N SER A 20 -8.84 7.13 2.56
CA SER A 20 -7.40 6.89 2.58
C SER A 20 -6.92 6.17 3.82
N LYS A 21 -5.88 5.35 3.64
CA LYS A 21 -5.12 4.75 4.73
C LYS A 21 -3.63 4.80 4.42
N GLU A 22 -2.84 5.06 5.46
CA GLU A 22 -1.38 5.02 5.37
C GLU A 22 -0.87 3.69 5.93
N VAL A 23 0.13 3.11 5.26
CA VAL A 23 0.76 1.86 5.65
C VAL A 23 2.27 2.03 5.61
N THR A 24 2.93 1.61 6.69
CA THR A 24 4.39 1.58 6.77
C THR A 24 4.90 0.27 6.19
N ILE A 25 5.81 0.37 5.24
CA ILE A 25 6.62 -0.72 4.71
C ILE A 25 7.93 -0.71 5.48
N THR A 26 8.22 -1.78 6.22
CA THR A 26 9.52 -1.99 6.87
C THR A 26 10.37 -2.90 6.01
N PHE A 27 11.55 -2.43 5.62
CA PHE A 27 12.49 -3.23 4.84
C PHE A 27 13.13 -4.29 5.75
N PRO A 28 13.24 -5.56 5.31
CA PRO A 28 13.91 -6.63 6.06
C PRO A 28 15.31 -6.27 6.56
N GLN A 29 16.04 -5.46 5.78
CA GLN A 29 17.31 -4.87 6.19
C GLN A 29 17.44 -3.42 5.69
N PRO A 30 18.20 -2.56 6.39
CA PRO A 30 18.45 -1.21 5.93
C PRO A 30 19.18 -1.18 4.57
N PHE A 31 18.76 -0.28 3.69
CA PHE A 31 19.48 -0.01 2.44
C PHE A 31 20.71 0.89 2.68
N PRO A 32 21.76 0.77 1.84
CA PRO A 32 22.93 1.65 1.90
C PRO A 32 22.62 3.13 1.59
N THR A 33 21.62 3.36 0.73
CA THR A 33 21.09 4.67 0.32
C THR A 33 19.57 4.60 0.27
N THR A 34 18.88 5.75 0.25
CA THR A 34 17.42 5.77 0.15
C THR A 34 16.98 5.09 -1.17
N PRO A 35 16.20 3.99 -1.11
CA PRO A 35 15.81 3.25 -2.31
C PRO A 35 14.70 3.96 -3.09
N VAL A 36 14.53 3.60 -4.36
CA VAL A 36 13.29 3.84 -5.12
C VAL A 36 12.30 2.74 -4.79
N VAL A 37 11.04 3.10 -4.53
CA VAL A 37 9.97 2.17 -4.13
C VAL A 37 8.80 2.25 -5.11
N VAL A 38 8.36 1.10 -5.60
CA VAL A 38 7.12 0.95 -6.37
C VAL A 38 6.20 0.00 -5.61
N ALA A 39 4.91 0.35 -5.54
CA ALA A 39 3.92 -0.45 -4.84
C ALA A 39 2.59 -0.46 -5.60
N ASN A 40 1.85 -1.56 -5.45
CA ASN A 40 0.51 -1.72 -6.00
C ASN A 40 -0.38 -2.49 -5.03
N THR A 41 -1.67 -2.15 -5.00
CA THR A 41 -2.65 -2.87 -4.18
C THR A 41 -2.94 -4.24 -4.75
N LEU A 42 -3.14 -5.21 -3.87
CA LEU A 42 -3.65 -6.54 -4.20
C LEU A 42 -4.93 -6.78 -3.41
N GLN A 43 -5.91 -7.38 -4.07
CA GLN A 43 -7.09 -7.89 -3.40
C GLN A 43 -6.70 -9.04 -2.45
N GLN A 44 -7.42 -9.16 -1.33
CA GLN A 44 -7.21 -10.28 -0.42
C GLN A 44 -7.44 -11.63 -1.13
N PRO A 45 -6.60 -12.65 -0.87
CA PRO A 45 -6.78 -13.97 -1.46
C PRO A 45 -8.14 -14.60 -1.10
N ASN A 46 -8.60 -15.54 -1.94
CA ASN A 46 -9.79 -16.37 -1.71
C ASN A 46 -11.13 -15.62 -1.64
N LEU A 47 -11.20 -14.41 -2.21
CA LEU A 47 -12.45 -13.70 -2.45
C LEU A 47 -12.80 -13.62 -3.95
N PRO A 48 -14.09 -13.56 -4.31
CA PRO A 48 -14.49 -13.17 -5.65
C PRO A 48 -13.99 -11.75 -5.96
N PRO A 49 -13.77 -11.38 -7.24
CA PRO A 49 -13.32 -10.05 -7.61
C PRO A 49 -14.21 -8.95 -7.01
N ILE A 50 -13.61 -8.04 -6.26
CA ILE A 50 -14.28 -6.89 -5.65
C ILE A 50 -14.02 -5.67 -6.55
N PRO A 51 -15.05 -4.89 -6.91
CA PRO A 51 -14.92 -3.79 -7.86
C PRO A 51 -14.28 -2.52 -7.26
N ASP A 52 -13.57 -2.62 -6.13
CA ASP A 52 -12.88 -1.49 -5.50
C ASP A 52 -11.64 -1.12 -6.33
N ALA A 53 -11.42 0.18 -6.58
CA ALA A 53 -10.24 0.68 -7.28
C ALA A 53 -9.43 1.61 -6.38
N PHE A 54 -8.11 1.45 -6.41
CA PHE A 54 -7.21 2.18 -5.52
C PHE A 54 -6.12 2.91 -6.30
N ALA A 55 -5.76 4.09 -5.80
CA ALA A 55 -4.52 4.78 -6.11
C ALA A 55 -3.54 4.62 -4.94
N VAL A 56 -2.25 4.50 -5.25
CA VAL A 56 -1.17 4.40 -4.26
C VAL A 56 -0.12 5.47 -4.54
N SER A 57 0.29 6.19 -3.50
CA SER A 57 1.45 7.08 -3.54
C SER A 57 2.41 6.73 -2.43
N ILE A 58 3.70 6.60 -2.73
CA ILE A 58 4.76 6.57 -1.71
C ILE A 58 5.02 8.00 -1.29
N ILE A 59 4.81 8.31 -0.01
CA ILE A 59 4.85 9.69 0.52
C ILE A 59 6.09 9.98 1.35
N GLU A 60 6.74 8.95 1.89
CA GLU A 60 7.99 9.06 2.64
C GLU A 60 8.87 7.84 2.40
N VAL A 61 10.18 8.02 2.26
CA VAL A 61 11.16 6.94 2.11
C VAL A 61 12.45 7.30 2.83
N ASN A 62 12.96 6.36 3.63
CA ASN A 62 14.32 6.39 4.18
C ASN A 62 14.98 5.02 3.96
N THR A 63 16.16 4.80 4.54
CA THR A 63 16.90 3.53 4.35
C THR A 63 16.26 2.32 5.03
N LYS A 64 15.33 2.50 5.97
CA LYS A 64 14.70 1.44 6.76
C LYS A 64 13.22 1.24 6.46
N THR A 65 12.53 2.31 6.07
CA THR A 65 11.08 2.29 5.86
C THR A 65 10.64 3.13 4.67
N ALA A 66 9.46 2.81 4.16
CA ALA A 66 8.66 3.68 3.31
C ALA A 66 7.23 3.79 3.84
N VAL A 67 6.55 4.89 3.54
CA VAL A 67 5.13 5.07 3.86
C VAL A 67 4.36 5.19 2.55
N ALA A 68 3.35 4.35 2.39
CA ALA A 68 2.43 4.38 1.25
C ALA A 68 1.06 4.91 1.72
N ARG A 69 0.51 5.88 0.99
CA ARG A 69 -0.88 6.29 1.11
C ARG A 69 -1.70 5.58 0.05
N VAL A 70 -2.68 4.81 0.49
CA VAL A 70 -3.66 4.14 -0.35
C VAL A 70 -4.96 4.92 -0.30
N TYR A 71 -5.53 5.26 -1.46
CA TYR A 71 -6.78 6.00 -1.59
C TYR A 71 -7.74 5.25 -2.50
N ARG A 72 -9.00 5.05 -2.09
CA ARG A 72 -10.03 4.45 -2.93
C ARG A 72 -10.62 5.48 -3.90
N VAL A 73 -10.57 5.22 -5.21
CA VAL A 73 -10.88 6.22 -6.26
C VAL A 73 -12.21 5.98 -7.00
N ASP A 74 -12.86 4.83 -6.82
CA ASP A 74 -14.09 4.47 -7.54
C ASP A 74 -15.38 4.93 -6.83
N ILE A 75 -15.28 5.65 -5.72
CA ILE A 75 -16.43 6.09 -4.92
C ILE A 75 -16.59 7.60 -4.89
N GLY A 76 -17.83 8.05 -5.06
CA GLY A 76 -18.24 9.45 -5.01
C GLY A 76 -18.26 10.02 -3.58
N PRO A 77 -18.62 11.31 -3.43
CA PRO A 77 -18.41 12.06 -2.20
C PRO A 77 -19.23 11.61 -0.97
N GLN A 78 -20.32 10.85 -1.14
CA GLN A 78 -21.14 10.37 -0.01
C GLN A 78 -21.97 9.11 -0.35
N PRO A 79 -22.20 8.21 0.63
CA PRO A 79 -21.48 8.15 1.91
C PRO A 79 -20.02 7.73 1.68
N PRO A 80 -19.08 8.16 2.53
CA PRO A 80 -17.72 7.69 2.43
C PRO A 80 -17.70 6.17 2.64
N GLY A 81 -17.34 5.47 1.57
CA GLY A 81 -17.25 4.03 1.55
C GLY A 81 -15.93 3.59 2.13
N GLY A 82 -16.00 2.75 3.15
CA GLY A 82 -14.94 1.79 3.41
C GLY A 82 -14.68 0.90 2.19
N TRP A 83 -13.70 0.00 2.26
CA TRP A 83 -13.53 -1.03 1.24
C TRP A 83 -13.96 -2.40 1.76
N ALA A 84 -14.38 -3.28 0.87
CA ALA A 84 -15.04 -4.54 1.25
C ALA A 84 -14.04 -5.68 1.57
N GLN A 85 -12.78 -5.34 1.84
CA GLN A 85 -11.69 -6.31 1.88
C GLN A 85 -10.56 -5.99 2.84
N ASN A 86 -9.82 -7.03 3.25
CA ASN A 86 -8.54 -6.86 3.91
C ASN A 86 -7.44 -6.58 2.87
N LEU A 87 -7.36 -5.33 2.42
CA LEU A 87 -6.50 -4.92 1.31
C LEU A 87 -5.02 -5.22 1.61
N GLN A 88 -4.29 -5.67 0.60
CA GLN A 88 -2.85 -5.91 0.64
C GLN A 88 -2.11 -4.92 -0.26
N LEU A 89 -0.83 -4.69 0.02
CA LEU A 89 0.06 -3.85 -0.79
C LEU A 89 1.33 -4.64 -1.10
N ALA A 90 1.52 -5.00 -2.36
CA ALA A 90 2.78 -5.53 -2.84
C ALA A 90 3.73 -4.38 -3.16
N TRP A 91 5.01 -4.56 -2.84
CA TRP A 91 6.04 -3.55 -3.04
C TRP A 91 7.36 -4.16 -3.50
N ILE A 92 8.12 -3.36 -4.25
CA ILE A 92 9.50 -3.62 -4.64
C ILE A 92 10.30 -2.35 -4.35
N ALA A 93 11.47 -2.50 -3.73
CA ALA A 93 12.39 -1.41 -3.41
C ALA A 93 13.80 -1.75 -3.91
N HIS A 94 14.48 -0.77 -4.50
CA HIS A 94 15.82 -0.94 -5.07
C HIS A 94 16.70 0.28 -4.79
N SER A 95 17.95 0.05 -4.37
CA SER A 95 18.97 1.09 -4.14
C SER A 95 20.22 0.84 -4.96
#